data_AF-A0A1G1GS35-F1
#
_entry.id   AF-A0A1G1GS35-F1
#
_cell.length_a   1.000
_cell.length_b   1.000
_cell.length_c   1.000
_cell.angle_alpha   90.00
_cell.angle_beta   90.00
_cell.angle_gamma   90.00
#
_symmetry.space_group_name_H-M   'P 1'
#
loop_
_entity.id
_entity.type
_entity.pdbx_description
1 polymer ?
#
loop_
_entity_poly.entity_id
_entity_poly.type
_entity_poly.pdbx_seq_one_letter_code
_entity_poly.pdbx_strand_id
1 'polypeptide(L)'
;MLKMLSIILLFVINSVAIASTDSPKDIIEKRCTTCHNVSLIYIAKKSNSEWKKTIDRMLSYGARLNDEEKQALIKYLQQPE
;
A
#
# COMPACT_ATOMS: atom_id res chain seq x y z
N MET A 1 -6.67 -36.08 -35.92
CA MET A 1 -5.56 -35.15 -35.62
C MET A 1 -6.01 -33.68 -35.45
N LEU A 2 -7.32 -33.40 -35.43
CA LEU A 2 -7.88 -32.03 -35.30
C LEU A 2 -8.25 -31.62 -33.85
N LYS A 3 -8.02 -32.48 -32.86
CA LYS A 3 -8.36 -32.22 -31.44
C LYS A 3 -7.25 -31.54 -30.63
N MET A 4 -6.08 -31.32 -31.22
CA MET A 4 -4.92 -30.70 -30.54
C MET A 4 -4.84 -29.17 -30.67
N LEU A 5 -5.59 -28.56 -31.59
CA LEU A 5 -5.57 -27.10 -31.74
C LEU A 5 -6.51 -26.36 -30.77
N SER A 6 -7.53 -27.02 -30.21
CA SER A 6 -8.48 -26.40 -29.27
C SER A 6 -7.95 -26.24 -27.84
N ILE A 7 -6.80 -26.81 -27.49
CA ILE A 7 -6.26 -26.77 -26.11
C ILE A 7 -5.29 -25.59 -25.93
N ILE A 8 -4.73 -25.05 -27.02
CA ILE A 8 -3.72 -23.96 -26.96
C ILE A 8 -4.37 -22.60 -26.66
N LEU A 9 -5.69 -22.46 -26.78
CA LEU A 9 -6.41 -21.20 -26.51
C LEU A 9 -6.77 -20.97 -25.03
N LEU A 10 -6.57 -21.95 -24.14
CA LEU A 10 -7.08 -21.90 -22.75
C LEU A 10 -6.04 -21.49 -21.68
N PHE A 11 -4.77 -21.26 -22.03
CA PHE A 11 -3.71 -21.05 -21.04
C PHE A 11 -3.14 -19.62 -20.93
N VAL A 12 -3.72 -18.63 -21.62
CA VAL A 12 -3.16 -17.26 -21.69
C VAL A 12 -3.91 -16.24 -20.81
N ILE A 13 -4.81 -16.69 -19.91
CA ILE A 13 -5.59 -15.80 -19.02
C ILE A 13 -5.01 -15.62 -17.61
N ASN A 14 -3.83 -16.15 -17.31
CA ASN A 14 -3.21 -15.98 -15.98
C ASN A 14 -2.38 -14.71 -15.84
N SER A 15 -2.92 -13.55 -16.22
CA SER A 15 -2.47 -12.26 -15.71
C SER A 15 -3.36 -11.86 -14.53
N VAL A 16 -3.35 -12.67 -13.46
CA VAL A 16 -3.83 -12.19 -12.16
C VAL A 16 -2.74 -11.24 -11.65
N ALA A 17 -2.90 -9.95 -11.92
CA ALA A 17 -2.25 -8.94 -11.11
C ALA A 17 -2.82 -9.07 -9.69
N ILE A 18 -2.09 -9.76 -8.82
CA ILE A 18 -2.42 -9.82 -7.39
C ILE A 18 -2.10 -8.42 -6.84
N ALA A 19 -3.04 -7.49 -6.97
CA ALA A 19 -3.04 -6.29 -6.15
C ALA A 19 -3.35 -6.76 -4.73
N SER A 20 -2.32 -6.97 -3.91
CA SER A 20 -2.52 -7.23 -2.48
C SER A 20 -3.22 -6.01 -1.88
N THR A 21 -4.47 -6.18 -1.45
CA THR A 21 -5.20 -5.16 -0.68
C THR A 21 -4.68 -5.18 0.75
N ASP A 22 -3.46 -4.68 0.95
CA ASP A 22 -2.86 -4.55 2.27
C ASP A 22 -3.74 -3.62 3.13
N SER A 23 -3.98 -4.00 4.39
CA SER A 23 -4.64 -3.09 5.31
C SER A 23 -3.73 -1.90 5.63
N PRO A 24 -4.26 -0.76 6.10
CA PRO A 24 -3.42 0.36 6.54
C PRO A 24 -2.36 -0.03 7.58
N LYS A 25 -2.67 -0.98 8.47
CA LYS A 25 -1.70 -1.52 9.44
C LYS A 25 -0.59 -2.30 8.71
N ASP A 26 -0.93 -3.15 7.75
CA ASP A 26 0.06 -3.89 6.96
C ASP A 26 0.97 -2.95 6.16
N ILE A 27 0.41 -1.87 5.60
CA ILE A 27 1.18 -0.85 4.89
C ILE A 27 2.20 -0.20 5.85
N ILE A 28 1.80 0.18 7.06
CA ILE A 28 2.72 0.77 8.05
C ILE A 28 3.86 -0.20 8.37
N GLU A 29 3.54 -1.46 8.65
CA GLU A 29 4.53 -2.48 9.01
C GLU A 29 5.48 -2.79 7.85
N LYS A 30 5.00 -2.88 6.61
CA LYS A 30 5.83 -3.21 5.44
C LYS A 30 6.63 -2.02 4.89
N ARG A 31 6.13 -0.80 5.01
CA ARG A 31 6.66 0.39 4.31
C ARG A 31 7.32 1.41 5.24
N CYS A 32 6.81 1.58 6.45
CA CYS A 32 7.22 2.67 7.33
C CYS A 32 8.28 2.25 8.36
N THR A 33 8.47 0.95 8.59
CA THR A 33 9.47 0.40 9.52
C THR A 33 10.86 0.23 8.88
N THR A 34 10.97 0.40 7.56
CA THR A 34 12.21 0.14 6.81
C THR A 34 13.33 1.13 7.12
N CYS A 35 12.99 2.31 7.63
CA CYS A 35 13.96 3.39 7.89
C CYS A 35 14.07 3.73 9.38
N HIS A 36 12.99 3.63 10.15
CA HIS A 36 12.95 3.95 11.58
C HIS A 36 11.73 3.30 12.26
N ASN A 37 11.64 3.38 13.59
CA ASN A 37 10.46 2.90 14.32
C ASN A 37 9.21 3.73 13.98
N VAL A 38 8.03 3.13 14.20
CA VAL A 38 6.73 3.75 13.89
C VAL A 38 5.93 4.14 15.13
N SER A 39 6.51 4.05 16.34
CA SER A 39 5.81 4.31 17.60
C SER A 39 5.20 5.71 17.67
N LEU A 40 5.85 6.70 17.05
CA LEU A 40 5.36 8.08 16.99
C LEU A 40 4.06 8.22 16.19
N ILE A 41 3.77 7.30 15.26
CA ILE A 41 2.55 7.34 14.45
C ILE A 41 1.31 7.18 15.35
N TYR A 42 1.37 6.26 16.32
CA TYR A 42 0.23 5.87 17.16
C TYR A 42 -0.10 6.87 18.27
N ILE A 43 0.82 7.77 18.62
CA ILE A 43 0.60 8.80 19.66
C ILE A 43 0.35 10.20 19.09
N ALA A 44 0.59 10.38 17.79
CA ALA A 44 0.43 11.68 17.14
C ALA A 44 -1.04 12.00 16.87
N LYS A 45 -1.48 13.19 17.29
CA LYS A 45 -2.79 13.74 16.92
C LYS A 45 -2.59 14.78 15.82
N LYS A 46 -3.01 14.46 14.61
CA LYS A 46 -2.83 15.30 13.41
C LYS A 46 -4.08 15.28 12.55
N SER A 47 -4.37 16.40 11.89
CA SER A 47 -5.35 16.46 10.81
C SER A 47 -4.86 15.71 9.57
N ASN A 48 -5.77 15.40 8.63
CA ASN A 48 -5.42 14.82 7.33
C ASN A 48 -4.35 15.61 6.59
N SER A 49 -4.41 16.95 6.66
CA SER A 49 -3.46 17.82 5.98
C SER A 49 -2.05 17.70 6.57
N GLU A 50 -1.94 17.53 7.89
CA GLU A 50 -0.67 17.36 8.60
C GLU A 50 -0.10 15.96 8.41
N TRP A 51 -0.96 14.93 8.35
CA TRP A 51 -0.54 13.58 7.98
C TRP A 51 -0.03 13.51 6.55
N LYS A 52 -0.73 14.15 5.60
CA LYS A 52 -0.27 14.25 4.22
C LYS A 52 1.13 14.87 4.15
N LYS A 53 1.37 16.01 4.82
CA LYS A 53 2.70 16.65 4.89
C LYS A 53 3.76 15.72 5.49
N THR A 54 3.39 14.95 6.51
CA THR A 54 4.31 14.00 7.15
C THR A 54 4.69 12.87 6.20
N ILE A 55 3.72 12.25 5.52
CA ILE A 55 3.95 11.18 4.56
C ILE A 55 4.73 11.70 3.34
N ASP A 56 4.38 12.88 2.81
CA ASP A 56 5.13 13.53 1.73
C ASP A 56 6.61 13.72 2.08
N ARG A 57 6.89 14.12 3.33
CA ARG A 57 8.26 14.23 3.83
C ARG A 57 8.96 12.87 3.89
N MET A 58 8.29 11.80 4.31
CA MET A 58 8.90 10.45 4.31
C MET A 58 9.17 9.94 2.90
N LEU A 59 8.28 10.23 1.93
CA LEU A 59 8.51 9.94 0.52
C LEU A 59 9.75 10.68 0.00
N SER A 60 9.93 11.96 0.38
CA SER A 60 11.13 12.73 0.03
C SER A 60 12.42 12.15 0.61
N TYR A 61 12.34 11.35 1.68
CA TYR A 61 13.46 10.64 2.29
C TYR A 61 13.66 9.22 1.72
N GLY A 62 12.82 8.81 0.77
CA GLY A 62 12.95 7.52 0.08
C GLY A 62 11.96 6.44 0.50
N ALA A 63 10.96 6.76 1.35
CA ALA A 63 9.84 5.84 1.57
C ALA A 63 9.12 5.56 0.25
N ARG A 64 8.64 4.33 0.06
CA ARG A 64 7.95 3.89 -1.15
C ARG A 64 6.51 3.54 -0.83
N LEU A 65 5.58 4.39 -1.25
CA LEU A 65 4.14 4.16 -1.24
C LEU A 65 3.58 4.57 -2.60
N ASN A 66 2.60 3.83 -3.10
CA ASN A 66 1.77 4.31 -4.19
C ASN A 66 0.70 5.31 -3.68
N ASP A 67 -0.05 5.92 -4.60
CA ASP A 67 -1.02 6.95 -4.25
C ASP A 67 -2.21 6.38 -3.47
N GLU A 68 -2.61 5.15 -3.75
CA GLU A 68 -3.70 4.45 -3.05
C GLU A 68 -3.32 4.14 -1.59
N GLU A 69 -2.14 3.56 -1.35
CA GLU A 69 -1.58 3.27 -0.04
C GLU A 69 -1.47 4.57 0.77
N LYS A 70 -0.95 5.65 0.17
CA LYS A 70 -0.83 6.95 0.81
C LYS A 70 -2.19 7.52 1.24
N GLN A 71 -3.20 7.46 0.37
CA GLN A 71 -4.55 7.94 0.72
C GLN A 71 -5.19 7.09 1.82
N ALA A 72 -5.01 5.76 1.76
CA ALA A 72 -5.48 4.84 2.80
C ALA A 72 -4.87 5.16 4.16
N LEU A 73 -3.56 5.42 4.22
CA LEU A 73 -2.86 5.80 5.45
C LEU A 73 -3.36 7.14 6.00
N ILE A 74 -3.51 8.18 5.17
CA ILE A 74 -3.99 9.49 5.64
C ILE A 74 -5.38 9.36 6.30
N LYS A 75 -6.29 8.62 5.67
CA LYS A 75 -7.64 8.40 6.22
C LYS A 75 -7.61 7.58 7.51
N TYR A 76 -6.78 6.53 7.55
CA TYR A 76 -6.65 5.66 8.70
C TYR A 76 -6.10 6.40 9.93
N LEU A 77 -5.03 7.19 9.76
CA LEU A 77 -4.33 7.86 10.85
C LEU A 77 -5.08 9.04 11.48
N GLN A 78 -6.21 9.46 10.90
CA GLN A 78 -7.10 10.46 11.51
C GLN A 78 -8.12 9.84 12.47
N GLN A 79 -8.39 8.54 12.34
CA GLN A 79 -9.38 7.87 13.17
C GLN A 79 -8.80 7.74 14.60
N PRO A 80 -9.53 8.10 15.66
CA PRO A 80 -9.15 7.71 17.01
C PRO A 80 -9.17 6.17 17.08
N GLU A 81 -8.15 5.58 17.70
CA GLU A 81 -8.10 4.12 17.95
C GLU A 81 -9.21 3.69 18.92
#